data_AF-A0A2N0WAY6-F1
#
_entry.id   AF-A0A2N0WAY6-F1
#
_cell.length_a   1.000
_cell.length_b   1.000
_cell.length_c   1.000
_cell.angle_alpha   90.00
_cell.angle_beta   90.00
_cell.angle_gamma   90.00
#
_symmetry.space_group_name_H-M   'P 1'
#
loop_
_entity.id
_entity.type
_entity.pdbx_description
1 polymer ?
#
loop_
_entity_poly.entity_id
_entity_poly.type
_entity_poly.pdbx_seq_one_letter_code
_entity_poly.pdbx_strand_id
1 'polypeptide(L)'
;MHKNYTEEDLRLLSVQDLLDLFHTLNSPSIEEMNGEYAAYLLSQPNWLADKIGHITLNNFFRQWLSKAFRPLNSTTGQGYNTFQQGHRIVQCYPMMTMIAPSRFDNQPAYQLVYRQFHSTCGSINMVDEIRRVSPNLYLGIGTYGFTHHQRHIPYPFLLKGPHTPYRGDIGRKRDGFQISPREIPRLF
;
A
#
# COMPACT_ATOMS: atom_id res chain seq x y z
N MET A 1 19.17 -6.77 19.69
CA MET A 1 18.28 -7.88 19.26
C MET A 1 17.09 -7.25 18.57
N HIS A 2 16.89 -7.48 17.27
CA HIS A 2 15.65 -7.04 16.63
C HIS A 2 14.51 -7.93 17.14
N LYS A 3 13.48 -7.31 17.72
CA LYS A 3 12.24 -8.01 18.06
C LYS A 3 11.62 -8.52 16.76
N ASN A 4 11.38 -9.83 16.67
CA ASN A 4 10.63 -10.40 15.56
C ASN A 4 9.15 -10.14 15.81
N TYR A 5 8.56 -9.18 15.09
CA TYR A 5 7.13 -8.88 15.17
C TYR A 5 6.31 -9.93 14.40
N THR A 6 5.23 -10.41 15.00
CA THR A 6 4.21 -11.25 14.34
C THR A 6 3.07 -10.40 13.78
N GLU A 7 2.15 -11.02 13.04
CA GLU A 7 0.93 -10.37 12.57
C GLU A 7 0.08 -9.86 13.75
N GLU A 8 -0.04 -10.68 14.79
CA GLU A 8 -0.78 -10.38 16.01
C GLU A 8 -0.16 -9.18 16.74
N ASP A 9 1.17 -9.10 16.81
CA ASP A 9 1.85 -7.93 17.37
C ASP A 9 1.45 -6.65 16.64
N LEU A 10 1.50 -6.64 15.29
CA LEU A 10 1.17 -5.47 14.48
C LEU A 10 -0.27 -5.00 14.70
N ARG A 11 -1.21 -5.92 14.90
CA ARG A 11 -2.63 -5.62 15.13
C ARG A 11 -2.88 -4.92 16.47
N LEU A 12 -1.96 -5.06 17.43
CA LEU A 12 -2.06 -4.45 18.76
C LEU A 12 -1.38 -3.09 18.87
N LEU A 13 -0.53 -2.73 17.89
CA LEU A 13 0.20 -1.47 17.90
C LEU A 13 -0.71 -0.28 17.57
N SER A 14 -0.42 0.86 18.21
CA SER A 14 -1.04 2.14 17.84
C SER A 14 -0.50 2.63 16.50
N VAL A 15 -1.17 3.62 15.90
CA VAL A 15 -0.67 4.27 14.67
C VAL A 15 0.74 4.84 14.84
N GLN A 16 1.03 5.44 15.99
CA GLN A 16 2.35 6.00 16.27
C GLN A 16 3.39 4.87 16.39
N ASP A 17 3.09 3.80 17.13
CA ASP A 17 4.01 2.67 17.26
C ASP A 17 4.26 1.96 15.93
N LEU A 18 3.25 1.90 15.06
CA LEU A 18 3.39 1.37 13.69
C LEU A 18 4.28 2.25 12.84
N LEU A 19 4.14 3.58 12.93
CA LEU A 19 5.00 4.51 12.20
C LEU A 19 6.44 4.46 12.72
N ASP A 20 6.62 4.39 14.04
CA ASP A 20 7.94 4.24 14.67
C ASP A 20 8.60 2.93 14.26
N LEU A 21 7.84 1.83 14.23
CA LEU A 21 8.31 0.55 13.69
C LEU A 21 8.71 0.71 12.22
N PHE A 22 7.85 1.32 11.39
CA PHE A 22 8.09 1.51 9.96
C PHE A 22 9.44 2.19 9.67
N HIS A 23 9.82 3.19 10.47
CA HIS A 23 11.12 3.87 10.37
C HIS A 23 12.33 2.95 10.57
N THR A 24 12.17 1.82 11.24
CA THR A 24 13.25 0.84 11.49
C THR A 24 13.36 -0.26 10.44
N LEU A 25 12.36 -0.39 9.57
CA LEU A 25 12.27 -1.48 8.60
C LEU A 25 13.00 -1.17 7.30
N ASN A 26 13.34 -2.22 6.55
CA ASN A 26 13.91 -2.12 5.21
C ASN A 26 12.82 -2.25 4.15
N SER A 27 13.02 -1.60 3.00
CA SER A 27 12.19 -1.86 1.80
C SER A 27 12.36 -3.30 1.32
N PRO A 28 11.28 -3.99 0.90
CA PRO A 28 11.43 -5.18 0.08
C PRO A 28 12.02 -4.82 -1.29
N SER A 29 12.60 -5.81 -1.98
CA SER A 29 13.04 -5.63 -3.38
C SER A 29 11.84 -5.61 -4.35
N ILE A 30 12.07 -5.21 -5.60
CA ILE A 30 11.02 -5.29 -6.62
C ILE A 30 10.63 -6.75 -6.86
N GLU A 31 11.61 -7.63 -6.98
CA GLU A 31 11.46 -9.05 -7.27
C GLU A 31 10.78 -9.82 -6.13
N GLU A 32 11.01 -9.40 -4.88
CA GLU A 32 10.39 -9.98 -3.69
C GLU A 32 8.86 -9.82 -3.70
N MET A 33 8.36 -8.72 -4.27
CA MET A 33 6.94 -8.40 -4.33
C MET A 33 6.29 -8.99 -5.59
N ASN A 34 5.96 -10.29 -5.56
CA ASN A 34 5.40 -11.01 -6.70
C ASN A 34 4.28 -11.98 -6.28
N GLY A 35 3.03 -11.65 -6.64
CA GLY A 35 1.82 -12.39 -6.28
C GLY A 35 0.80 -11.56 -5.50
N GLU A 36 -0.23 -12.20 -4.97
CA GLU A 36 -1.26 -11.60 -4.14
C GLU A 36 -0.95 -11.79 -2.64
N TYR A 37 -1.11 -10.73 -1.86
CA TYR A 37 -0.80 -10.66 -0.44
C TYR A 37 -2.06 -10.26 0.32
N ALA A 38 -2.48 -11.10 1.27
CA ALA A 38 -3.66 -10.86 2.08
C ALA A 38 -3.48 -9.53 2.83
N ALA A 39 -4.47 -8.66 2.75
CA ALA A 39 -4.38 -7.29 3.22
C ALA A 39 -5.36 -7.04 4.36
N TYR A 40 -4.88 -6.37 5.40
CA TYR A 40 -5.71 -6.02 6.54
C TYR A 40 -5.41 -4.59 6.98
N LEU A 41 -6.44 -3.85 7.31
CA LEU A 41 -6.26 -2.58 8.03
C LEU A 41 -5.71 -2.86 9.42
N LEU A 42 -4.80 -2.00 9.85
CA LEU A 42 -4.32 -1.93 11.23
C LEU A 42 -5.01 -0.76 11.95
N SER A 43 -4.50 -0.35 13.11
CA SER A 43 -4.98 0.85 13.80
C SER A 43 -4.99 2.07 12.85
N GLN A 44 -6.04 2.89 12.91
CA GLN A 44 -6.26 4.05 12.03
C GLN A 44 -6.15 5.36 12.81
N PRO A 45 -5.77 6.49 12.17
CA PRO A 45 -5.34 7.72 12.85
C PRO A 45 -6.43 8.37 13.71
N ASN A 46 -7.70 8.08 13.44
CA ASN A 46 -8.82 8.43 14.29
C ASN A 46 -10.01 7.52 13.99
N TRP A 47 -10.99 7.50 14.89
CA TRP A 47 -12.19 6.68 14.77
C TRP A 47 -13.01 6.96 13.49
N LEU A 48 -12.95 8.19 12.96
CA LEU A 48 -13.64 8.56 11.72
C LEU A 48 -12.93 7.95 10.52
N ALA A 49 -11.60 8.02 10.48
CA ALA A 49 -10.76 7.34 9.50
C ALA A 49 -10.94 5.82 9.56
N ASP A 50 -11.04 5.25 10.76
CA ASP A 50 -11.33 3.83 10.96
C ASP A 50 -12.68 3.44 10.33
N LYS A 51 -13.75 4.16 10.69
CA LYS A 51 -15.08 3.94 10.09
C LYS A 51 -15.10 4.13 8.59
N ILE A 52 -14.44 5.17 8.05
CA ILE A 52 -14.37 5.41 6.60
C ILE A 52 -13.58 4.31 5.91
N GLY A 53 -12.46 3.86 6.50
CA GLY A 53 -11.67 2.74 6.03
C GLY A 53 -12.51 1.48 5.95
N HIS A 54 -13.21 1.14 7.04
CA HIS A 54 -14.13 0.02 7.08
C HIS A 54 -15.28 0.17 6.07
N ILE A 55 -15.95 1.32 5.96
CA ILE A 55 -17.04 1.50 4.97
C ILE A 55 -16.52 1.41 3.53
N THR A 56 -15.34 1.95 3.24
CA THR A 56 -14.82 2.01 1.87
C THR A 56 -14.23 0.68 1.43
N LEU A 57 -13.58 -0.03 2.36
CA LEU A 57 -12.84 -1.26 2.08
C LEU A 57 -13.65 -2.51 2.45
N ASN A 58 -14.48 -2.46 3.48
CA ASN A 58 -15.18 -3.60 4.10
C ASN A 58 -16.65 -3.26 4.42
N ASN A 59 -17.45 -3.03 3.39
CA ASN A 59 -18.90 -2.88 3.50
C ASN A 59 -19.66 -4.15 3.07
N PHE A 60 -20.97 -4.16 3.30
CA PHE A 60 -21.85 -5.28 2.96
C PHE A 60 -21.70 -5.78 1.51
N PHE A 61 -21.39 -4.89 0.56
CA PHE A 61 -21.24 -5.24 -0.84
C PHE A 61 -19.81 -5.57 -1.25
N ARG A 62 -18.82 -5.21 -0.43
CA ARG A 62 -17.41 -5.26 -0.83
C ARG A 62 -16.45 -5.37 0.35
N GLN A 63 -15.62 -6.41 0.35
CA GLN A 63 -14.58 -6.64 1.34
C GLN A 63 -13.20 -6.61 0.69
N TRP A 64 -12.25 -5.89 1.28
CA TRP A 64 -10.87 -5.82 0.81
C TRP A 64 -10.14 -7.09 1.23
N LEU A 65 -9.52 -7.74 0.25
CA LEU A 65 -8.90 -9.05 0.44
C LEU A 65 -7.38 -8.99 0.34
N SER A 66 -6.86 -8.33 -0.70
CA SER A 66 -5.43 -8.38 -0.99
C SER A 66 -4.92 -7.15 -1.73
N LYS A 67 -3.60 -7.00 -1.72
CA LYS A 67 -2.84 -6.27 -2.75
C LYS A 67 -2.01 -7.27 -3.54
N ALA A 68 -1.93 -7.07 -4.84
CA ALA A 68 -1.16 -7.90 -5.75
C ALA A 68 -0.06 -7.10 -6.43
N PHE A 69 1.07 -7.75 -6.68
CA PHE A 69 2.27 -7.13 -7.24
C PHE A 69 2.90 -8.03 -8.29
N ARG A 70 3.51 -7.40 -9.29
CA ARG A 70 4.30 -8.05 -10.32
C ARG A 70 5.49 -7.16 -10.71
N PRO A 71 6.72 -7.68 -10.67
CA PRO A 71 7.88 -7.02 -11.28
C PRO A 71 7.67 -6.81 -12.79
N LEU A 72 7.94 -5.61 -13.28
CA LEU A 72 8.03 -5.34 -14.73
C LEU A 72 9.49 -5.37 -15.20
N ASN A 73 10.40 -4.91 -14.35
CA ASN A 73 11.86 -4.92 -14.49
C ASN A 73 12.47 -4.77 -13.09
N SER A 74 13.79 -4.54 -13.02
CA SER A 74 14.53 -4.41 -11.76
C SER A 74 14.21 -3.16 -10.94
N THR A 75 13.51 -2.18 -11.51
CA THR A 75 13.27 -0.87 -10.86
C THR A 75 11.78 -0.55 -10.66
N THR A 76 10.91 -1.17 -11.44
CA THR A 76 9.48 -0.88 -11.45
C THR A 76 8.64 -2.14 -11.56
N GLY A 77 7.42 -2.04 -11.05
CA GLY A 77 6.41 -3.06 -11.12
C GLY A 77 5.02 -2.47 -11.32
N GLN A 78 4.03 -3.35 -11.26
CA GLN A 78 2.63 -2.99 -11.29
C GLN A 78 1.86 -3.82 -10.26
N GLY A 79 0.73 -3.29 -9.82
CA GLY A 79 -0.12 -3.96 -8.86
C GLY A 79 -1.59 -3.59 -9.00
N TYR A 80 -2.42 -4.28 -8.23
CA TYR A 80 -3.84 -3.95 -8.03
C TYR A 80 -4.27 -4.38 -6.63
N ASN A 81 -5.45 -3.95 -6.20
CA ASN A 81 -6.12 -4.45 -5.00
C ASN A 81 -7.22 -5.43 -5.41
N THR A 82 -7.50 -6.45 -4.60
CA THR A 82 -8.64 -7.34 -4.83
C THR A 82 -9.69 -7.19 -3.74
N PHE A 83 -10.94 -7.38 -4.15
CA PHE A 83 -12.07 -7.30 -3.26
C PHE A 83 -13.04 -8.45 -3.50
N GLN A 84 -13.64 -8.97 -2.44
CA GLN A 84 -14.83 -9.81 -2.53
C GLN A 84 -16.01 -8.91 -2.88
N GLN A 85 -16.76 -9.21 -3.94
CA GLN A 85 -17.99 -8.53 -4.32
C GLN A 85 -19.04 -9.58 -4.69
N GLY A 86 -20.02 -9.79 -3.80
CA GLY A 86 -20.92 -10.94 -3.89
C GLY A 86 -20.14 -12.25 -3.83
N HIS A 87 -20.29 -13.11 -4.85
CA HIS A 87 -19.55 -14.38 -4.97
C HIS A 87 -18.29 -14.29 -5.83
N ARG A 88 -17.87 -13.09 -6.24
CA ARG A 88 -16.73 -12.88 -7.14
C ARG A 88 -15.60 -12.14 -6.44
N ILE A 89 -14.37 -12.46 -6.82
CA ILE A 89 -13.21 -11.63 -6.53
C ILE A 89 -12.97 -10.71 -7.71
N VAL A 90 -12.91 -9.40 -7.45
CA VAL A 90 -12.69 -8.37 -8.49
C VAL A 90 -11.36 -7.65 -8.26
N GLN A 91 -10.63 -7.39 -9.35
CA GLN A 91 -9.41 -6.58 -9.34
C GLN A 91 -9.77 -5.10 -9.50
N CYS A 92 -9.19 -4.24 -8.68
CA CYS A 92 -9.49 -2.81 -8.63
C CYS A 92 -8.23 -2.00 -8.29
N TYR A 93 -8.31 -0.69 -8.49
CA TYR A 93 -7.27 0.27 -8.07
C TYR A 93 -5.87 -0.16 -8.53
N PRO A 94 -5.63 -0.22 -9.85
CA PRO A 94 -4.30 -0.47 -10.39
C PRO A 94 -3.31 0.59 -9.91
N MET A 95 -2.09 0.17 -9.63
CA MET A 95 -1.00 1.02 -9.18
C MET A 95 0.30 0.66 -9.88
N MET A 96 1.13 1.67 -10.11
CA MET A 96 2.55 1.49 -10.42
C MET A 96 3.29 1.15 -9.13
N THR A 97 4.37 0.38 -9.20
CA THR A 97 5.26 0.19 -8.06
C THR A 97 6.71 0.52 -8.40
N MET A 98 7.44 1.00 -7.39
CA MET A 98 8.87 1.29 -7.47
C MET A 98 9.47 1.36 -6.07
N ILE A 99 10.79 1.38 -5.95
CA ILE A 99 11.47 1.75 -4.71
C ILE A 99 11.81 3.24 -4.77
N ALA A 100 11.39 4.01 -3.76
CA ALA A 100 11.74 5.43 -3.66
C ALA A 100 11.84 5.87 -2.18
N PRO A 101 12.42 7.05 -1.89
CA PRO A 101 12.42 7.60 -0.54
C PRO A 101 11.01 7.74 0.04
N SER A 102 10.85 7.28 1.28
CA SER A 102 9.62 7.44 2.07
C SER A 102 9.40 8.90 2.43
N ARG A 103 8.14 9.34 2.49
CA ARG A 103 7.82 10.71 2.92
C ARG A 103 8.04 10.94 4.41
N PHE A 104 8.08 9.87 5.20
CA PHE A 104 8.14 9.96 6.66
C PHE A 104 9.58 10.08 7.18
N ASP A 105 10.55 9.49 6.47
CA ASP A 105 11.94 9.40 6.93
C ASP A 105 13.01 9.45 5.83
N ASN A 106 12.62 9.65 4.57
CA ASN A 106 13.49 9.64 3.38
C ASN A 106 14.26 8.33 3.14
N GLN A 107 13.99 7.27 3.92
CA GLN A 107 14.62 5.96 3.70
C GLN A 107 13.87 5.19 2.60
N PRO A 108 14.51 4.23 1.90
CA PRO A 108 13.85 3.48 0.84
C PRO A 108 12.55 2.80 1.31
N ALA A 109 11.51 2.89 0.51
CA ALA A 109 10.25 2.16 0.68
C ALA A 109 9.71 1.70 -0.67
N TYR A 110 8.97 0.60 -0.67
CA TYR A 110 8.28 0.10 -1.85
C TYR A 110 6.98 0.89 -2.01
N GLN A 111 6.99 1.81 -2.98
CA GLN A 111 5.96 2.82 -3.22
C GLN A 111 4.91 2.30 -4.20
N LEU A 112 3.63 2.56 -3.89
CA LEU A 112 2.49 2.27 -4.75
C LEU A 112 1.89 3.60 -5.24
N VAL A 113 2.08 3.91 -6.52
CA VAL A 113 1.59 5.16 -7.12
C VAL A 113 0.34 4.88 -7.95
N TYR A 114 -0.83 5.13 -7.36
CA TYR A 114 -2.13 4.92 -8.03
C TYR A 114 -2.40 5.91 -9.15
N ARG A 115 -1.74 7.07 -9.10
CA ARG A 115 -1.99 8.18 -10.02
C ARG A 115 -1.60 7.89 -11.47
N GLN A 116 -0.74 6.90 -11.73
CA GLN A 116 -0.44 6.44 -13.08
C GLN A 116 -1.70 5.98 -13.83
N PHE A 117 -2.74 5.53 -13.13
CA PHE A 117 -3.95 4.98 -13.72
C PHE A 117 -5.18 5.88 -13.51
N HIS A 118 -6.17 5.73 -14.39
CA HIS A 118 -7.51 6.27 -14.20
C HIS A 118 -8.25 5.45 -13.13
N SER A 119 -8.20 5.91 -11.88
CA SER A 119 -8.91 5.31 -10.75
C SER A 119 -9.27 6.39 -9.71
N THR A 120 -10.20 6.08 -8.80
CA THR A 120 -10.53 6.96 -7.67
C THR A 120 -9.31 7.20 -6.77
N CYS A 121 -8.54 6.16 -6.44
CA CYS A 121 -7.27 6.27 -5.71
C CYS A 121 -6.28 7.21 -6.42
N GLY A 122 -6.17 7.13 -7.75
CA GLY A 122 -5.32 8.02 -8.53
C GLY A 122 -5.81 9.48 -8.56
N SER A 123 -7.12 9.71 -8.42
CA SER A 123 -7.73 11.04 -8.38
C SER A 123 -7.59 11.74 -7.02
N ILE A 124 -7.48 10.99 -5.92
CA ILE A 124 -7.27 11.52 -4.56
C ILE A 124 -5.79 11.58 -4.15
N ASN A 125 -4.86 11.41 -5.10
CA ASN A 125 -3.42 11.38 -4.89
C ASN A 125 -2.99 10.32 -3.86
N MET A 126 -3.63 9.14 -3.88
CA MET A 126 -3.25 8.05 -2.99
C MET A 126 -1.86 7.53 -3.34
N VAL A 127 -1.06 7.32 -2.30
CA VAL A 127 0.24 6.65 -2.35
C VAL A 127 0.37 5.79 -1.11
N ASP A 128 0.73 4.52 -1.30
CA ASP A 128 1.08 3.63 -0.20
C ASP A 128 2.59 3.37 -0.19
N GLU A 129 3.16 3.20 1.00
CA GLU A 129 4.57 2.89 1.21
C GLU A 129 4.69 1.57 1.97
N ILE A 130 5.50 0.62 1.52
CA ILE A 130 5.62 -0.71 2.13
C ILE A 130 7.07 -0.97 2.56
N ARG A 131 7.21 -1.55 3.76
CA ARG A 131 8.47 -2.10 4.27
C ARG A 131 8.27 -3.49 4.87
N ARG A 132 9.34 -4.28 4.86
CA ARG A 132 9.33 -5.67 5.30
C ARG A 132 9.52 -5.76 6.81
N VAL A 133 8.57 -6.43 7.48
CA VAL A 133 8.64 -6.73 8.91
C VAL A 133 9.43 -8.02 9.12
N SER A 134 9.06 -9.07 8.39
CA SER A 134 9.71 -10.38 8.39
C SER A 134 9.39 -11.11 7.07
N PRO A 135 9.97 -12.28 6.78
CA PRO A 135 9.63 -13.02 5.57
C PRO A 135 8.11 -13.23 5.45
N ASN A 136 7.55 -12.82 4.32
CA ASN A 136 6.12 -12.89 4.01
C ASN A 136 5.19 -12.01 4.86
N LEU A 137 5.72 -11.07 5.66
CA LEU A 137 4.95 -10.10 6.44
C LEU A 137 5.49 -8.69 6.23
N TYR A 138 4.60 -7.78 5.83
CA TYR A 138 4.96 -6.41 5.48
C TYR A 138 4.03 -5.42 6.15
N LEU A 139 4.59 -4.26 6.51
CA LEU A 139 3.87 -3.12 7.03
C LEU A 139 3.77 -2.07 5.93
N GLY A 140 2.56 -1.63 5.68
CA GLY A 140 2.25 -0.59 4.72
C GLY A 140 1.66 0.65 5.39
N ILE A 141 2.00 1.83 4.88
CA ILE A 141 1.42 3.11 5.29
C ILE A 141 0.79 3.76 4.06
N GLY A 142 -0.54 3.83 4.04
CA GLY A 142 -1.28 4.55 3.03
C GLY A 142 -1.34 6.04 3.34
N THR A 143 -1.39 6.87 2.30
CA THR A 143 -1.67 8.30 2.40
C THR A 143 -2.51 8.76 1.22
N TYR A 144 -3.31 9.79 1.40
CA TYR A 144 -4.07 10.42 0.33
C TYR A 144 -4.42 11.86 0.70
N GLY A 145 -4.88 12.63 -0.27
CA GLY A 145 -5.36 13.99 -0.06
C GLY A 145 -4.78 15.00 -1.04
N PHE A 146 -5.21 16.24 -0.87
CA PHE A 146 -4.90 17.33 -1.81
C PHE A 146 -3.92 18.35 -1.22
N THR A 147 -3.75 18.38 0.10
CA THR A 147 -2.79 19.25 0.79
C THR A 147 -1.55 18.48 1.24
N HIS A 148 -0.49 19.21 1.61
CA HIS A 148 0.70 18.60 2.21
C HIS A 148 0.37 17.86 3.51
N HIS A 149 -0.40 18.51 4.40
CA HIS A 149 -0.80 17.94 5.68
C HIS A 149 -1.62 16.64 5.53
N GLN A 150 -2.63 16.64 4.65
CA GLN A 150 -3.44 15.43 4.41
C GLN A 150 -2.58 14.27 3.92
N ARG A 151 -1.63 14.54 3.03
CA ARG A 151 -0.69 13.56 2.48
C ARG A 151 0.39 13.10 3.48
N HIS A 152 0.35 13.54 4.73
CA HIS A 152 1.20 13.05 5.82
C HIS A 152 0.41 12.33 6.92
N ILE A 153 -0.91 12.17 6.78
CA ILE A 153 -1.70 11.37 7.71
C ILE A 153 -1.46 9.89 7.38
N PRO A 154 -0.90 9.08 8.30
CA PRO A 154 -0.64 7.68 8.05
C PRO A 154 -1.93 6.85 8.18
N TYR A 155 -2.16 5.95 7.22
CA TYR A 155 -3.22 4.94 7.24
C TYR A 155 -2.57 3.54 7.21
N PRO A 156 -2.19 2.98 8.36
CA PRO A 156 -1.47 1.71 8.43
C PRO A 156 -2.29 0.51 7.95
N PHE A 157 -1.62 -0.41 7.28
CA PHE A 157 -2.15 -1.71 6.87
C PHE A 157 -1.04 -2.76 6.90
N LEU A 158 -1.40 -4.03 6.98
CA LEU A 158 -0.44 -5.14 6.85
C LEU A 158 -0.70 -5.94 5.57
N LEU A 159 0.37 -6.55 5.06
CA LEU A 159 0.30 -7.50 3.95
C LEU A 159 0.96 -8.82 4.36
N LYS A 160 0.31 -9.94 4.02
CA LYS A 160 0.82 -11.30 4.28
C LYS A 160 0.80 -12.14 3.01
N GLY A 161 1.94 -12.71 2.64
CA GLY A 161 2.03 -13.55 1.45
C GLY A 161 3.38 -13.47 0.74
N PRO A 162 3.43 -13.88 -0.54
CA PRO A 162 2.28 -14.12 -1.42
C PRO A 162 1.52 -15.43 -1.10
N HIS A 163 0.22 -15.47 -1.39
CA HIS A 163 -0.64 -16.68 -1.23
C HIS A 163 -1.32 -17.13 -2.53
N THR A 164 -1.24 -16.34 -3.60
CA THR A 164 -1.78 -16.67 -4.92
C THR A 164 -0.95 -15.97 -6.00
N PRO A 165 -0.78 -16.54 -7.21
CA PRO A 165 -0.14 -15.85 -8.32
C PRO A 165 -0.88 -14.57 -8.76
N TYR A 166 -0.13 -13.62 -9.32
CA TYR A 166 -0.70 -12.42 -9.94
C TYR A 166 -1.62 -12.77 -11.13
N ARG A 167 -2.82 -12.19 -11.19
CA ARG A 167 -3.87 -12.57 -12.15
C ARG A 167 -3.79 -11.86 -13.50
N GLY A 168 -3.03 -10.78 -13.60
CA GLY A 168 -2.88 -10.00 -14.84
C GLY A 168 -3.12 -8.51 -14.62
N ASP A 169 -2.51 -7.70 -15.50
CA ASP A 169 -2.57 -6.25 -15.42
C ASP A 169 -3.99 -5.75 -15.72
N ILE A 170 -4.40 -4.70 -15.01
CA ILE A 170 -5.70 -4.05 -15.21
C ILE A 170 -5.57 -2.53 -15.31
N GLY A 171 -6.62 -1.90 -15.84
CA GLY A 171 -6.81 -0.46 -15.83
C GLY A 171 -6.14 0.30 -16.97
N ARG A 172 -6.55 1.55 -17.13
CA ARG A 172 -6.07 2.45 -18.17
C ARG A 172 -5.06 3.42 -17.59
N LYS A 173 -3.85 3.44 -18.16
CA LYS A 173 -2.81 4.42 -17.81
C LYS A 173 -3.24 5.83 -18.24
N ARG A 174 -2.79 6.84 -17.51
CA ARG A 174 -2.96 8.26 -17.87
C ARG A 174 -1.92 8.64 -18.90
N ASP A 175 -2.36 9.25 -19.99
CA ASP A 175 -1.47 9.69 -21.07
C ASP A 175 -0.49 10.75 -20.56
N GLY A 176 0.79 10.58 -20.91
CA GLY A 176 1.85 11.50 -20.52
C GLY A 176 2.17 11.56 -19.02
N PHE A 177 1.65 10.63 -18.21
CA PHE A 177 1.98 10.61 -16.78
C PHE A 177 3.48 10.37 -16.56
N GLN A 178 4.10 11.28 -15.80
CA GLN A 178 5.45 11.16 -15.29
C GLN A 178 5.40 11.33 -13.78
N ILE A 179 6.24 10.59 -13.06
CA ILE A 179 6.39 10.76 -11.62
C ILE A 179 6.94 12.16 -11.37
N SER A 180 6.41 12.83 -10.35
CA SER A 180 6.87 14.15 -9.95
C SER A 180 6.94 14.25 -8.43
N PRO A 181 7.50 15.37 -7.89
CA PRO A 181 7.43 15.65 -6.46
C PRO A 181 6.01 15.67 -5.87
N ARG A 182 4.97 15.71 -6.72
CA ARG A 182 3.58 15.57 -6.27
C ARG A 182 3.31 14.18 -5.69
N GLU A 183 3.77 13.13 -6.35
CA GLU A 183 3.55 11.74 -5.92
C GLU A 183 4.65 11.30 -4.94
N ILE A 184 5.90 11.64 -5.25
CA ILE A 184 7.08 11.26 -4.44
C ILE A 184 7.94 12.51 -4.20
N PRO A 185 7.70 13.26 -3.11
CA PRO A 185 8.32 14.57 -2.88
C PRO A 185 9.84 14.59 -2.79
N ARG A 186 10.46 13.44 -2.52
CA ARG A 186 11.89 13.29 -2.20
C ARG A 186 12.67 12.51 -3.27
N LEU A 187 12.03 12.21 -4.40
CA LEU A 187 12.67 11.48 -5.50
C LEU A 187 13.64 12.34 -6.33
N PHE A 188 13.49 13.66 -6.26
CA PHE A 188 14.21 14.64 -7.08
C PHE A 188 14.96 15.64 -6.22
#